data_AF-A0A392MI35-F1
#
_entry.id   AF-A0A392MI35-F1
#
_cell.length_a   1.000
_cell.length_b   1.000
_cell.length_c   1.000
_cell.angle_alpha   90.00
_cell.angle_beta   90.00
_cell.angle_gamma   90.00
#
_symmetry.space_group_name_H-M   'P 1'
#
loop_
_entity.id
_entity.type
_entity.pdbx_description
1 polymer ?
#
loop_
_entity_poly.entity_id
_entity_poly.type
_entity_poly.pdbx_seq_one_letter_code
_entity_poly.pdbx_strand_id
1 'polypeptide(L)'
;WCHDIGREQAANKPLLRTVFQVMMRLFTPRRTTLLFVIRDKTKTPLKNLDRILREDIQKIWDSVPKPRAHVHTPLGEFFKVEVTALSNYEHELDKFKEEVAQLRQRFYHSIAPRGL
;
A
#
# COMPACT_ATOMS: atom_id res chain seq x y z
N TRP A 1 2.32 -11.05 -2.64
CA TRP A 1 1.63 -11.51 -3.86
C TRP A 1 0.16 -11.75 -3.57
N CYS A 2 -0.72 -11.96 -4.56
CA CYS A 2 -2.16 -12.13 -4.32
C CYS A 2 -2.46 -13.26 -3.30
N HIS A 3 -1.68 -14.35 -3.31
CA HIS A 3 -1.83 -15.48 -2.39
C HIS A 3 -1.29 -15.22 -0.96
N ASP A 4 -0.55 -14.13 -0.74
CA ASP A 4 -0.03 -13.73 0.57
C ASP A 4 -0.96 -12.78 1.32
N ILE A 5 -1.95 -12.21 0.62
CA ILE A 5 -2.88 -11.24 1.20
C ILE A 5 -3.73 -11.94 2.25
N GLY A 6 -3.79 -11.38 3.47
CA GLY A 6 -4.49 -11.96 4.61
C GLY A 6 -3.69 -12.98 5.41
N ARG A 7 -2.47 -13.36 4.98
CA ARG A 7 -1.56 -14.18 5.79
C ARG A 7 -0.73 -13.31 6.73
N GLU A 8 -0.75 -13.62 8.01
CA GLU A 8 -0.04 -12.88 9.06
C GLU A 8 1.48 -12.77 8.82
N GLN A 9 2.10 -13.83 8.30
CA GLN A 9 3.55 -13.94 8.15
C GLN A 9 4.05 -13.67 6.72
N ALA A 10 3.18 -13.65 5.71
CA ALA A 10 3.59 -13.52 4.30
C ALA A 10 3.42 -12.09 3.73
N ALA A 11 2.64 -11.24 4.39
CA ALA A 11 2.35 -9.88 3.93
C ALA A 11 3.34 -8.79 4.44
N ASN A 12 4.52 -9.17 4.96
CA ASN A 12 5.52 -8.24 5.51
C ASN A 12 4.97 -7.27 6.58
N LYS A 13 3.99 -7.70 7.40
CA LYS A 13 3.39 -6.88 8.48
C LYS A 13 4.43 -6.27 9.44
N PRO A 14 5.50 -6.98 9.87
CA PRO A 14 6.55 -6.40 10.70
C PRO A 14 7.28 -5.22 10.04
N LEU A 15 7.50 -5.27 8.73
CA LEU A 15 8.17 -4.19 7.99
C LEU A 15 7.33 -2.91 8.00
N LEU A 16 6.02 -3.04 7.74
CA LEU A 16 5.09 -1.90 7.78
C LEU A 16 5.05 -1.25 9.16
N ARG A 17 5.10 -2.06 10.23
CA ARG A 17 5.19 -1.56 11.62
C ARG A 17 6.43 -0.67 11.81
N THR A 18 7.59 -1.12 11.34
CA THR A 18 8.83 -0.35 11.40
C THR A 18 8.75 0.92 10.57
N VAL A 19 8.20 0.86 9.35
CA VAL A 19 8.01 2.04 8.50
C VAL A 19 7.17 3.10 9.20
N PHE A 20 6.05 2.73 9.82
CA PHE A 20 5.21 3.67 10.57
C PHE A 20 5.93 4.27 11.77
N GLN A 21 6.64 3.46 12.55
CA GLN A 21 7.42 3.95 13.70
C GLN A 21 8.49 4.96 13.30
N VAL A 22 9.24 4.67 12.24
CA VAL A 22 10.32 5.53 11.75
C VAL A 22 9.75 6.81 11.14
N MET A 23 8.71 6.70 10.33
CA MET A 23 8.09 7.85 9.67
C MET A 23 7.55 8.88 10.67
N MET A 24 6.90 8.41 11.74
CA MET A 24 6.36 9.29 12.79
C MET A 24 7.43 9.98 13.64
N ARG A 25 8.66 9.43 13.69
CA ARG A 25 9.77 10.00 14.47
C ARG A 25 10.63 10.97 13.68
N LEU A 26 10.84 10.70 12.40
CA LEU A 26 11.86 11.40 11.61
C LEU A 26 11.30 12.51 10.71
N PHE A 27 10.02 12.45 10.32
CA PHE A 27 9.51 13.35 9.29
C PHE A 27 8.40 14.25 9.82
N THR A 28 8.41 15.51 9.37
CA THR A 28 7.29 16.44 9.51
C THR A 28 6.06 15.82 8.82
N PRO A 29 4.85 15.91 9.38
CA PRO A 29 3.65 15.35 8.77
C PRO A 29 3.49 15.87 7.34
N ARG A 30 3.84 15.00 6.38
CA ARG A 30 3.57 15.15 4.97
C ARG A 30 2.80 13.92 4.56
N ARG A 31 1.64 14.15 3.94
CA ARG A 31 0.79 13.06 3.48
C ARG A 31 1.55 12.26 2.40
N THR A 32 1.95 11.05 2.75
CA THR A 32 2.76 10.16 1.90
C THR A 32 1.86 9.11 1.25
N THR A 33 2.07 8.78 -0.01
CA THR A 33 1.26 7.73 -0.63
C THR A 33 1.88 6.35 -0.45
N LEU A 34 1.14 5.43 0.15
CA LEU A 34 1.48 4.01 0.20
C LEU A 34 0.77 3.30 -0.95
N LEU A 35 1.53 3.00 -2.01
CA LEU A 35 1.05 2.25 -3.15
C LEU A 35 1.33 0.75 -2.96
N PHE A 36 0.28 -0.04 -2.79
CA PHE A 36 0.35 -1.49 -2.77
C PHE A 36 0.13 -2.04 -4.18
N VAL A 37 1.15 -2.68 -4.73
CA VAL A 37 1.09 -3.37 -6.03
C VAL A 37 0.92 -4.86 -5.79
N ILE A 38 -0.28 -5.37 -6.03
CA ILE A 38 -0.60 -6.79 -5.92
C ILE A 38 -0.12 -7.50 -7.17
N ARG A 39 0.82 -8.44 -7.01
CA ARG A 39 1.31 -9.31 -8.08
C ARG A 39 0.41 -10.53 -8.25
N ASP A 40 0.33 -11.01 -9.48
CA ASP A 40 -0.35 -12.25 -9.89
C ASP A 40 -1.82 -12.26 -9.49
N LYS A 41 -2.55 -11.29 -10.04
CA LYS A 41 -3.99 -11.19 -9.85
C LYS A 41 -4.68 -12.51 -10.23
N THR A 42 -5.52 -13.00 -9.34
CA THR A 42 -6.37 -14.18 -9.56
C THR A 42 -7.81 -13.76 -9.91
N LYS A 43 -8.74 -14.72 -9.94
CA LYS A 43 -10.18 -14.45 -10.11
C LYS A 43 -10.79 -13.64 -8.95
N THR A 44 -10.07 -13.47 -7.83
CA THR A 44 -10.57 -12.69 -6.69
C THR A 44 -10.71 -11.20 -7.07
N PRO A 45 -11.88 -10.58 -6.86
CA PRO A 45 -12.08 -9.17 -7.16
C PRO A 45 -11.13 -8.26 -6.40
N LEU A 46 -10.55 -7.27 -7.09
CA LEU A 46 -9.63 -6.29 -6.48
C LEU A 46 -10.23 -5.58 -5.27
N LYS A 47 -11.53 -5.28 -5.31
CA LYS A 47 -12.26 -4.64 -4.19
C LYS A 47 -12.15 -5.44 -2.89
N ASN A 48 -12.16 -6.77 -2.96
CA ASN A 48 -12.05 -7.62 -1.79
C ASN A 48 -10.62 -7.60 -1.23
N LEU A 49 -9.62 -7.63 -2.11
CA LEU A 49 -8.21 -7.55 -1.73
C LEU A 49 -7.86 -6.18 -1.14
N ASP A 50 -8.37 -5.10 -1.74
CA ASP A 50 -8.23 -3.73 -1.24
C ASP A 50 -8.81 -3.60 0.17
N ARG A 51 -10.02 -4.14 0.41
CA ARG A 51 -10.63 -4.17 1.75
C ARG A 51 -9.75 -4.88 2.77
N ILE A 52 -9.28 -6.10 2.46
CA ILE A 52 -8.44 -6.89 3.37
C ILE A 52 -7.13 -6.15 3.68
N LEU A 53 -6.47 -5.59 2.66
CA LEU A 53 -5.23 -4.83 2.84
C LEU A 53 -5.45 -3.59 3.71
N ARG A 54 -6.52 -2.82 3.48
CA ARG A 54 -6.84 -1.63 4.28
C ARG A 54 -7.09 -1.99 5.74
N GLU A 55 -7.88 -3.04 6.00
CA GLU A 55 -8.13 -3.54 7.35
C GLU A 55 -6.83 -3.96 8.04
N ASP A 56 -5.95 -4.67 7.35
CA ASP A 56 -4.66 -5.10 7.89
C ASP A 56 -3.73 -3.92 8.18
N ILE A 57 -3.64 -2.94 7.27
CA ILE A 57 -2.81 -1.74 7.46
C ILE A 57 -3.32 -0.92 8.65
N GLN A 58 -4.63 -0.79 8.79
CA GLN A 58 -5.25 -0.08 9.92
C GLN A 58 -4.91 -0.78 11.25
N LYS A 59 -5.02 -2.11 11.32
CA LYS A 59 -4.61 -2.88 12.51
C LYS A 59 -3.13 -2.68 12.85
N ILE A 60 -2.25 -2.66 11.84
CA ILE A 60 -0.82 -2.41 12.04
C ILE A 60 -0.62 -0.99 12.58
N TRP A 61 -1.27 0.02 11.98
CA TRP A 61 -1.22 1.40 12.45
C TRP A 61 -1.63 1.52 13.91
N ASP A 62 -2.74 0.89 14.30
CA ASP A 62 -3.26 0.95 15.67
C ASP A 62 -2.32 0.28 16.68
N SER A 63 -1.60 -0.78 16.27
CA SER A 63 -0.61 -1.49 17.09
C SER A 63 0.73 -0.75 17.28
N VAL A 64 0.99 0.29 16.49
CA VAL A 64 2.23 1.07 16.56
C VAL A 64 2.14 2.08 17.72
N PRO A 65 3.13 2.13 18.62
CA PRO A 65 3.22 3.17 19.64
C PRO A 65 3.40 4.56 19.00
N LYS A 66 2.49 5.48 19.31
CA LYS A 66 2.47 6.85 18.77
C LYS A 66 2.87 7.85 19.86
N PRO A 67 3.55 8.96 19.54
CA PRO A 67 3.72 10.08 20.46
C PRO A 67 2.37 10.63 20.93
N ARG A 68 2.32 11.22 22.13
CA ARG A 68 1.07 11.72 22.75
C ARG A 68 0.22 12.59 21.82
N ALA A 69 0.86 13.44 21.01
CA ALA A 69 0.18 14.32 20.06
C ALA A 69 -0.58 13.59 18.93
N HIS A 70 -0.26 12.31 18.67
CA HIS A 70 -0.79 11.56 17.53
C HIS A 70 -1.48 10.25 17.92
N VAL A 71 -1.76 10.02 19.21
CA VAL A 71 -2.37 8.76 19.71
C VAL A 71 -3.69 8.44 19.01
N HIS A 72 -4.50 9.45 18.74
CA HIS A 72 -5.82 9.32 18.10
C HIS A 72 -5.83 9.75 16.63
N THR A 73 -4.68 10.04 16.04
CA THR A 73 -4.62 10.47 14.64
C THR A 73 -4.84 9.27 13.72
N PRO A 74 -5.81 9.32 12.79
CA PRO A 74 -6.07 8.22 11.88
C PRO A 74 -4.94 8.11 10.84
N LEU A 75 -4.77 6.91 10.29
CA LEU A 75 -3.77 6.62 9.24
C LEU A 75 -3.86 7.62 8.08
N GLY A 76 -5.08 8.01 7.69
CA GLY A 76 -5.39 8.84 6.53
C GLY A 76 -4.79 10.26 6.54
N GLU A 77 -4.41 10.77 7.72
CA GLU A 77 -3.73 12.05 7.91
C GLU A 77 -2.27 11.98 7.45
N PHE A 78 -1.61 10.85 7.69
CA PHE A 78 -0.20 10.63 7.34
C PHE A 78 -0.05 9.93 6.00
N PHE A 79 -0.96 9.02 5.67
CA PHE A 79 -0.82 8.13 4.53
C PHE A 79 -2.07 8.10 3.67
N LYS A 80 -1.88 8.26 2.36
CA LYS A 80 -2.88 7.89 1.36
C LYS A 80 -2.61 6.44 0.94
N VAL A 81 -3.58 5.55 1.12
CA VAL A 81 -3.43 4.14 0.72
C VAL A 81 -4.05 3.93 -0.65
N GLU A 82 -3.22 3.56 -1.62
CA GLU A 82 -3.63 3.17 -2.96
C GLU A 82 -3.29 1.71 -3.22
N VAL A 83 -4.19 1.01 -3.92
CA VAL A 83 -4.02 -0.40 -4.26
C VAL A 83 -4.20 -0.56 -5.76
N THR A 84 -3.26 -1.26 -6.38
CA THR A 84 -3.35 -1.70 -7.77
C THR A 84 -3.00 -3.18 -7.87
N ALA A 85 -3.41 -3.83 -8.94
CA ALA A 85 -3.06 -5.22 -9.21
C ALA A 85 -2.46 -5.36 -10.61
N LEU A 86 -1.51 -6.27 -10.73
CA LEU A 86 -0.87 -6.65 -11.98
C LEU A 86 -1.17 -8.13 -12.26
N SER A 87 -1.46 -8.44 -13.52
CA SER A 87 -1.60 -9.78 -14.06
C SER A 87 -0.31 -10.59 -13.93
N ASN A 88 -0.40 -11.90 -14.10
CA ASN A 88 0.77 -12.77 -14.00
C ASN A 88 1.72 -12.53 -15.18
N TYR A 89 3.01 -12.38 -14.88
CA TYR A 89 4.03 -12.03 -15.88
C TYR A 89 4.24 -13.12 -16.93
N GLU A 90 4.22 -14.39 -16.52
CA GLU A 90 4.52 -15.53 -17.40
C GLU A 90 3.31 -15.92 -18.25
N HIS A 91 2.11 -15.88 -17.66
CA HIS A 91 0.88 -16.36 -18.30
C HIS A 91 0.11 -15.27 -19.06
N GLU A 92 0.26 -14.00 -18.68
CA GLU A 92 -0.47 -12.85 -19.25
C GLU A 92 0.48 -11.68 -19.56
N LEU A 93 1.60 -11.94 -20.23
CA LEU A 93 2.69 -10.96 -20.44
C LEU A 93 2.25 -9.63 -21.07
N ASP A 94 1.42 -9.67 -22.11
CA ASP A 94 1.02 -8.44 -22.83
C ASP A 94 0.14 -7.55 -21.95
N LYS A 95 -0.81 -8.16 -21.24
CA LYS A 95 -1.67 -7.46 -20.28
C LYS A 95 -0.88 -6.94 -19.09
N PHE A 96 0.09 -7.72 -18.59
CA PHE A 96 1.01 -7.26 -17.56
C PHE A 96 1.78 -5.99 -18.01
N LYS A 97 2.33 -5.99 -19.24
CA LYS A 97 3.04 -4.82 -19.79
C LYS A 97 2.11 -3.61 -19.93
N GLU A 98 0.87 -3.83 -20.36
CA GLU A 98 -0.14 -2.78 -20.47
C GLU A 98 -0.45 -2.17 -19.09
N GLU A 99 -0.74 -2.98 -18.08
CA GLU A 99 -1.03 -2.52 -16.72
C GLU A 99 0.16 -1.80 -16.08
N VAL A 100 1.39 -2.25 -16.35
CA VAL A 100 2.61 -1.53 -15.94
C VAL A 100 2.73 -0.19 -16.66
N ALA A 101 2.41 -0.12 -17.96
CA ALA A 101 2.43 1.13 -18.69
C ALA A 101 1.38 2.12 -18.15
N GLN A 102 0.17 1.65 -17.84
CA GLN A 102 -0.88 2.45 -17.20
C GLN A 102 -0.43 2.94 -15.81
N LEU A 103 0.19 2.07 -15.02
CA LEU A 103 0.73 2.45 -13.72
C LEU A 103 1.82 3.52 -13.86
N ARG A 104 2.72 3.37 -14.83
CA ARG A 104 3.75 4.37 -15.13
C ARG A 104 3.13 5.72 -15.50
N GLN A 105 2.09 5.73 -16.32
CA GLN A 105 1.38 6.98 -16.69
C GLN A 105 0.81 7.70 -15.46
N ARG A 106 0.33 6.96 -14.44
CA ARG A 106 -0.13 7.56 -13.18
C ARG A 106 0.96 8.38 -12.47
N PHE A 107 2.21 7.92 -12.49
CA PHE A 107 3.31 8.67 -11.89
C PHE A 107 3.63 9.96 -12.67
N TYR A 108 3.57 9.92 -14.00
CA TYR A 108 3.81 11.09 -14.84
C TYR A 108 2.71 12.17 -14.70
N HIS A 109 1.46 11.75 -14.54
CA HIS A 109 0.32 12.67 -14.38
C HIS A 109 0.04 13.08 -12.93
N SER A 110 0.77 12.53 -11.95
CA SER A 110 0.61 12.92 -10.55
C SER A 110 1.20 14.31 -10.33
N ILE A 111 0.33 15.28 -10.04
CA ILE A 111 0.64 16.71 -9.82
C ILE A 111 1.33 16.95 -8.47
N ALA A 112 1.67 15.90 -7.73
CA ALA A 112 2.51 16.02 -6.54
C ALA A 112 3.91 16.48 -6.99
N PRO A 113 4.54 17.47 -6.33
CA PRO A 113 5.75 18.13 -6.83
C PRO A 113 6.99 17.22 -7.01
N ARG A 114 6.89 15.91 -6.71
CA ARG A 114 7.92 14.89 -6.98
C ARG A 114 7.37 13.49 -7.37
N GLY A 115 6.11 13.39 -7.83
CA GLY A 115 5.43 12.09 -7.90
C GLY A 115 5.00 11.57 -6.52
N LEU A 116 4.35 10.40 -6.50
CA LEU A 116 3.69 9.77 -5.33
C LEU A 116 4.44 9.83 -3.99
#